data_AF-A0A2A4M8B2-F1
#
_entry.id   AF-A0A2A4M8B2-F1
#
_cell.length_a   1.000
_cell.length_b   1.000
_cell.length_c   1.000
_cell.angle_alpha   90.00
_cell.angle_beta   90.00
_cell.angle_gamma   90.00
#
_symmetry.space_group_name_H-M   'P 1'
#
loop_
_entity.id
_entity.type
_entity.pdbx_description
1 polymer ?
#
loop_
_entity_poly.entity_id
_entity_poly.type
_entity_poly.pdbx_seq_one_letter_code
_entity_poly.pdbx_strand_id
1 'polypeptide(L)'
;MSAVALLVWSWTSNMVQAPVQIGYYCMSCKKTDHISVYQANWRQYPGAMSDSVLYCVHCNKGPAHPTNDCEKCGSVFILHAYPDMRLAYDKSGSPACPKCKPKLGQAANAKGINLMPKTLNP
;
A
#
# COMPACT_ATOMS: atom_id res chain seq x y z
N MET A 1 12.88 12.42 -57.23
CA MET A 1 13.19 11.07 -56.75
C MET A 1 13.48 11.15 -55.26
N SER A 2 12.62 10.51 -54.46
CA SER A 2 12.67 10.44 -53.00
C SER A 2 13.90 9.68 -52.48
N ALA A 3 14.44 10.08 -51.32
CA ALA A 3 14.88 9.17 -50.26
C ALA A 3 15.33 9.90 -48.97
N VAL A 4 14.59 9.64 -47.88
CA VAL A 4 15.03 9.21 -46.52
C VAL A 4 16.17 10.03 -45.86
N ALA A 5 16.04 10.64 -44.68
CA ALA A 5 15.70 10.03 -43.39
C ALA A 5 15.29 11.15 -42.42
N LEU A 6 14.12 11.10 -41.78
CA LEU A 6 13.91 10.42 -40.49
C LEU A 6 15.03 10.65 -39.47
N LEU A 7 15.41 11.91 -39.25
CA LEU A 7 16.19 12.31 -38.09
C LEU A 7 15.50 13.52 -37.48
N VAL A 8 14.70 13.27 -36.45
CA VAL A 8 14.41 14.08 -35.24
C VAL A 8 13.08 13.54 -34.70
N TRP A 9 13.05 12.25 -34.34
CA TRP A 9 12.15 11.80 -33.28
C TRP A 9 12.97 11.93 -31.99
N SER A 10 13.12 13.17 -31.55
CA SER A 10 13.62 13.46 -30.22
C SER A 10 12.68 12.80 -29.24
N TRP A 11 13.19 11.78 -28.54
CA TRP A 11 12.59 11.16 -27.39
C TRP A 11 12.24 12.23 -26.35
N THR A 12 11.05 12.79 -26.44
CA THR A 12 10.33 13.23 -25.25
C THR A 12 9.72 11.97 -24.66
N SER A 13 10.57 11.15 -24.04
CA SER A 13 10.11 10.22 -23.02
C SER A 13 9.55 11.09 -21.90
N ASN A 14 8.29 11.48 -22.06
CA ASN A 14 7.45 11.97 -20.99
C ASN A 14 7.49 10.86 -19.93
N MET A 15 8.38 10.99 -18.96
CA MET A 15 8.32 10.24 -17.72
C MET A 15 7.09 10.76 -16.96
N VAL A 16 5.91 10.45 -17.48
CA VAL A 16 4.69 10.50 -16.70
C VAL A 16 4.91 9.42 -15.64
N GLN A 17 5.34 9.85 -14.45
CA GLN A 17 5.30 9.01 -13.27
C GLN A 17 3.85 8.54 -13.17
N ALA A 18 3.65 7.24 -13.38
CA ALA A 18 2.33 6.66 -13.20
C ALA A 18 1.84 7.08 -11.81
N PRO A 19 0.61 7.59 -11.68
CA PRO A 19 0.09 8.03 -10.40
C PRO A 19 0.22 6.86 -9.42
N VAL A 20 0.96 7.06 -8.33
CA VAL A 20 1.19 6.02 -7.34
C VAL A 20 -0.16 5.75 -6.68
N GLN A 21 -0.77 4.61 -7.03
CA GLN A 21 -2.06 4.21 -6.48
C GLN A 21 -1.88 3.61 -5.09
N ILE A 22 -1.54 4.45 -4.12
CA ILE A 22 -1.48 4.03 -2.72
C ILE A 22 -2.89 4.07 -2.16
N GLY A 23 -3.44 2.88 -1.88
CA GLY A 23 -4.67 2.73 -1.11
C GLY A 23 -4.42 2.90 0.39
N TYR A 24 -5.47 3.28 1.10
CA TYR A 24 -5.52 3.36 2.56
C TYR A 24 -6.73 2.58 3.06
N TYR A 25 -6.52 1.69 4.02
CA TYR A 25 -7.57 0.87 4.63
C TYR A 25 -7.68 1.14 6.13
N CYS A 26 -8.88 1.45 6.60
CA CYS A 26 -9.14 1.58 8.03
C CYS A 26 -9.60 0.26 8.64
N MET A 27 -8.84 -0.25 9.61
CA MET A 27 -9.19 -1.50 10.30
C MET A 27 -10.43 -1.39 11.19
N SER A 28 -10.79 -0.18 11.64
CA SER A 28 -11.96 0.04 12.50
C SER A 28 -13.28 0.09 11.72
N CYS A 29 -13.36 0.93 10.68
CA CYS A 29 -14.58 1.08 9.88
C CYS A 29 -14.59 0.27 8.57
N LYS A 30 -13.48 -0.42 8.27
CA LYS A 30 -13.32 -1.33 7.11
C LYS A 30 -13.46 -0.66 5.74
N LYS A 31 -13.38 0.68 5.68
CA LYS A 31 -13.41 1.44 4.44
C LYS A 31 -12.00 1.57 3.86
N THR A 32 -11.95 1.63 2.53
CA THR A 32 -10.74 1.91 1.76
C THR A 32 -10.88 3.25 1.04
N ASP A 33 -9.77 3.94 0.83
CA ASP A 33 -9.73 5.16 0.04
C ASP A 33 -8.38 5.36 -0.64
N HIS A 34 -8.31 6.28 -1.60
CA HIS A 34 -7.05 6.65 -2.24
C HIS A 34 -6.27 7.64 -1.36
N ILE A 35 -4.93 7.62 -1.42
CA ILE A 35 -4.05 8.53 -0.67
C ILE A 35 -4.40 10.02 -0.87
N SER A 36 -4.92 10.39 -2.04
CA SER A 36 -5.32 11.77 -2.35
C SER A 36 -6.37 12.33 -1.38
N VAL A 37 -7.22 11.48 -0.78
CA VAL A 37 -8.21 11.92 0.21
C VAL A 37 -7.55 12.37 1.52
N TYR A 38 -6.36 11.86 1.81
CA TYR A 38 -5.60 12.18 3.02
C TYR A 38 -4.63 13.35 2.84
N GLN A 39 -4.23 13.68 1.60
CA GLN A 39 -3.19 14.68 1.31
C GLN A 39 -3.51 16.07 1.87
N ALA A 40 -4.76 16.51 1.77
CA ALA A 40 -5.17 17.84 2.24
C ALA A 40 -5.20 17.95 3.78
N ASN A 41 -5.33 16.83 4.48
CA ASN A 41 -5.50 16.78 5.93
C ASN A 41 -4.68 15.62 6.53
N TRP A 42 -3.38 15.61 6.24
CA TRP A 42 -2.46 14.58 6.70
C TRP A 42 -2.33 14.62 8.22
N ARG A 43 -2.98 13.67 8.90
CA ARG A 43 -2.97 13.57 10.36
C ARG A 43 -2.53 12.19 10.79
N GLN A 44 -1.30 12.09 11.26
CA GLN A 44 -0.74 10.85 11.77
C GLN A 44 -1.58 10.30 12.93
N TYR A 45 -1.77 8.98 12.95
CA TYR A 45 -2.38 8.29 14.07
C TYR A 45 -1.35 8.15 15.20
N PRO A 46 -1.64 8.65 16.42
CA PRO A 46 -0.68 8.64 17.52
C PRO A 46 -0.34 7.21 17.95
N GLY A 47 0.94 6.96 18.21
CA GLY A 47 1.43 5.64 18.65
C GLY A 47 1.50 4.58 17.55
N ALA A 48 1.21 4.94 16.29
CA ALA A 48 1.40 4.02 15.17
C ALA A 48 2.89 3.80 14.87
N MET A 49 3.21 2.61 14.33
CA MET A 49 4.56 2.19 13.98
C MET A 49 5.20 3.05 12.87
N SER A 50 4.37 3.65 12.01
CA SER A 50 4.82 4.47 10.88
C SER A 50 4.03 5.78 10.85
N ASP A 51 4.70 6.83 10.40
CA ASP A 51 4.15 8.15 10.06
C ASP A 51 3.13 8.11 8.92
N SER A 52 3.14 7.04 8.13
CA SER A 52 2.20 6.77 7.05
C SER A 52 0.90 6.12 7.55
N VAL A 53 0.75 5.86 8.86
CA VAL A 53 -0.53 5.44 9.44
C VAL A 53 -1.28 6.66 9.95
N LEU A 54 -2.48 6.87 9.43
CA LEU A 54 -3.22 8.13 9.57
C LEU A 54 -4.52 7.94 10.34
N TYR A 55 -5.11 9.03 10.83
CA TYR A 55 -6.52 9.00 11.23
C TYR A 55 -7.40 8.73 10.02
N CYS A 56 -8.30 7.76 10.14
CA CYS A 56 -9.27 7.49 9.08
C CYS A 56 -10.22 8.68 8.87
N VAL A 57 -10.25 9.21 7.64
CA VAL A 57 -11.13 10.31 7.23
C VAL A 57 -12.62 9.99 7.37
N HIS A 58 -13.01 8.70 7.31
CA HIS A 58 -14.41 8.29 7.37
C HIS A 58 -14.96 8.18 8.79
N CYS A 59 -14.16 7.71 9.74
CA CYS A 59 -14.63 7.46 11.11
C CYS A 59 -13.96 8.36 12.15
N ASN A 60 -12.88 9.06 11.80
CA ASN A 60 -12.08 9.94 12.64
C ASN A 60 -11.64 9.33 13.99
N LYS A 61 -11.59 8.00 14.07
CA LYS A 61 -11.34 7.23 15.29
C LYS A 61 -10.25 6.19 15.13
N GLY A 62 -10.33 5.41 14.05
CA GLY A 62 -9.44 4.29 13.80
C GLY A 62 -8.22 4.66 12.96
N PRO A 63 -7.13 3.88 13.06
CA PRO A 63 -6.00 4.00 12.17
C PRO A 63 -6.40 3.57 10.76
N ALA A 64 -6.03 4.38 9.77
CA ALA A 64 -6.01 4.06 8.36
C ALA A 64 -4.57 3.73 7.97
N HIS A 65 -4.37 2.50 7.54
CA HIS A 65 -3.08 1.96 7.15
C HIS A 65 -2.93 2.03 5.63
N PRO A 66 -1.73 2.34 5.12
CA PRO A 66 -1.50 2.23 3.69
C PRO A 66 -1.57 0.75 3.27
N THR A 67 -1.98 0.52 2.04
CA THR A 67 -2.04 -0.81 1.42
C THR A 67 -0.99 -0.93 0.34
N ASN A 68 -0.56 -2.15 0.05
CA ASN A 68 0.40 -2.43 -1.00
C ASN A 68 -0.04 -3.61 -1.86
N ASP A 69 0.24 -3.52 -3.15
CA ASP A 69 0.04 -4.61 -4.10
C ASP A 69 1.23 -5.57 -4.04
N CYS A 70 0.95 -6.87 -4.03
CA CYS A 70 2.00 -7.87 -4.16
C CYS A 70 2.21 -8.23 -5.64
N GLU A 71 3.31 -7.78 -6.24
CA GLU A 71 3.67 -8.09 -7.63
C GLU A 71 3.74 -9.60 -7.94
N LYS A 72 4.05 -10.43 -6.93
CA LYS A 72 4.18 -11.89 -7.11
C LYS A 72 2.87 -12.63 -7.19
N CYS A 73 1.83 -12.17 -6.48
CA CYS A 73 0.57 -12.92 -6.36
C CYS A 73 -0.69 -12.08 -6.58
N GLY A 74 -0.53 -10.80 -6.95
CA GLY A 74 -1.59 -9.85 -7.25
C GLY A 74 -2.47 -9.46 -6.07
N SER A 75 -2.16 -9.92 -4.86
CA SER A 75 -2.99 -9.64 -3.69
C SER A 75 -2.61 -8.32 -3.03
N VAL A 76 -3.60 -7.60 -2.54
CA VAL A 76 -3.44 -6.34 -1.80
C VAL A 76 -3.37 -6.63 -0.31
N PHE A 77 -2.41 -6.05 0.39
CA PHE A 77 -2.22 -6.26 1.83
C PHE A 77 -1.98 -4.96 2.59
N ILE A 78 -2.31 -4.97 3.87
CA ILE A 78 -2.20 -3.81 4.76
C ILE A 78 -0.78 -3.69 5.31
N LEU A 79 -0.18 -2.51 5.21
CA LEU A 79 1.13 -2.18 5.74
C LEU A 79 1.06 -1.69 7.19
N HIS A 80 2.15 -1.85 7.94
CA HIS A 80 2.32 -1.31 9.30
C HIS A 80 1.25 -1.72 10.33
N ALA A 81 0.42 -2.73 10.02
CA ALA A 81 -0.61 -3.23 10.91
C ALA A 81 -0.11 -4.38 11.81
N TYR A 82 0.97 -5.06 11.42
CA TYR A 82 1.57 -6.12 12.23
C TYR A 82 2.82 -5.62 12.98
N PRO A 83 2.93 -5.84 14.31
CA PRO A 83 3.96 -5.20 15.13
C PRO A 83 5.38 -5.77 14.96
N ASP A 84 5.54 -7.01 14.48
CA ASP A 84 6.86 -7.63 14.35
C ASP A 84 7.50 -7.30 12.98
N MET A 85 8.43 -6.35 12.99
CA MET A 85 9.17 -5.91 11.80
C MET A 85 9.95 -7.05 11.12
N ARG A 86 10.50 -8.00 11.88
CA ARG A 86 11.27 -9.13 11.30
C ARG A 86 10.38 -10.06 10.48
N LEU A 87 9.08 -10.07 10.80
CA LEU A 87 8.10 -10.85 10.09
C LEU A 87 7.38 -10.06 9.00
N ALA A 88 7.06 -8.78 9.27
CA ALA A 88 6.35 -7.89 8.35
C ALA A 88 7.21 -7.41 7.17
N TYR A 89 8.54 -7.53 7.25
CA TYR A 89 9.46 -7.15 6.18
C TYR A 89 10.37 -8.32 5.78
N ASP A 90 10.91 -8.26 4.57
CA ASP A 90 11.94 -9.18 4.10
C ASP A 90 13.35 -8.65 4.38
N LYS A 91 14.38 -9.39 3.94
CA LYS A 91 15.79 -9.04 4.19
C LYS A 91 16.23 -7.75 3.49
N SER A 92 15.56 -7.34 2.41
CA SER A 92 15.79 -6.06 1.75
C SER A 92 15.08 -4.89 2.42
N GLY A 93 14.26 -5.15 3.45
CA GLY A 93 13.41 -4.13 4.06
C GLY A 93 12.12 -3.87 3.29
N SER A 94 11.78 -4.70 2.32
CA SER A 94 10.53 -4.60 1.57
C SER A 94 9.38 -5.23 2.37
N PRO A 95 8.16 -4.66 2.33
CA PRO A 95 7.02 -5.26 3.00
C PRO A 95 6.72 -6.67 2.50
N ALA A 96 6.53 -7.61 3.42
CA ALA A 96 6.24 -8.99 3.10
C ALA A 96 4.73 -9.21 2.89
N CYS A 97 4.36 -9.76 1.73
CA CYS A 97 2.98 -10.17 1.48
C CYS A 97 2.58 -11.35 2.38
N PRO A 98 1.47 -11.29 3.13
CA PRO A 98 1.02 -12.37 4.02
C PRO A 98 0.69 -13.67 3.28
N LYS A 99 0.27 -13.60 2.01
CA LYS A 99 0.01 -14.77 1.16
C LYS A 99 1.29 -15.44 0.69
N CYS A 100 2.31 -14.67 0.30
CA CYS A 100 3.62 -15.20 -0.10
C CYS A 100 4.50 -15.63 1.09
N LYS A 101 4.22 -15.13 2.30
CA LYS A 101 4.91 -15.48 3.54
C LYS A 101 3.90 -16.03 4.56
N PRO A 102 3.51 -17.32 4.47
CA PRO A 102 2.45 -17.90 5.30
C PRO A 102 2.65 -17.73 6.81
N LYS A 103 3.91 -17.75 7.28
CA LYS A 103 4.25 -17.49 8.68
C LYS A 103 3.75 -16.13 9.17
N LEU A 104 3.81 -15.09 8.33
CA LEU A 104 3.24 -13.76 8.64
C LEU A 104 1.72 -13.83 8.73
N GLY A 105 1.06 -14.39 7.72
CA GLY A 105 -0.41 -14.49 7.69
C GLY A 105 -0.95 -15.27 8.89
N GLN A 106 -0.34 -16.40 9.23
CA GLN A 106 -0.70 -17.19 10.41
C GLN A 106 -0.50 -16.43 11.71
N ALA A 107 0.66 -15.77 11.88
CA ALA A 107 0.97 -15.02 13.08
C ALA A 107 0.11 -13.76 13.26
N ALA A 108 -0.36 -13.15 12.16
CA ALA A 108 -1.32 -12.05 12.17
C ALA A 108 -2.72 -12.54 12.54
N ASN A 109 -3.19 -13.61 11.91
CA ASN A 109 -4.49 -14.23 12.21
C ASN A 109 -4.59 -14.70 13.66
N ALA A 110 -3.52 -15.30 14.21
CA ALA A 110 -3.45 -15.70 15.61
C ALA A 110 -3.62 -14.53 16.60
N LYS A 111 -3.32 -13.30 16.16
CA LYS A 111 -3.52 -12.06 16.92
C LYS A 111 -4.81 -11.32 16.54
N GLY A 112 -5.66 -11.92 15.71
CA GLY A 112 -6.89 -11.29 15.21
C GLY A 112 -6.67 -10.14 14.21
N ILE A 113 -5.47 -10.01 13.66
CA ILE A 113 -5.11 -8.97 12.69
C ILE A 113 -5.31 -9.52 11.27
N ASN A 114 -6.35 -9.05 10.59
CA ASN A 114 -6.58 -9.41 9.19
C ASN A 114 -5.79 -8.47 8.26
N LEU A 115 -4.63 -8.92 7.80
CA LEU A 115 -3.76 -8.16 6.89
C LEU A 115 -4.21 -8.17 5.42
N MET A 116 -5.17 -9.02 5.06
CA MET A 116 -5.67 -9.18 3.70
C MET A 116 -7.20 -9.33 3.70
N PRO A 117 -7.95 -8.28 4.09
CA PRO A 117 -9.40 -8.31 4.09
C PRO A 117 -9.95 -8.49 2.68
N LYS A 118 -11.10 -9.19 2.58
CA LYS A 118 -11.82 -9.41 1.31
C LYS A 118 -12.20 -8.11 0.60
N THR A 119 -12.43 -7.02 1.35
CA THR A 119 -12.72 -5.70 0.76
C THR A 119 -11.58 -5.18 -0.13
N LEU A 120 -10.33 -5.60 0.14
CA LEU A 120 -9.17 -5.26 -0.68
C LEU A 120 -8.85 -6.34 -1.74
N ASN A 121 -9.45 -7.53 -1.61
CA ASN A 121 -9.21 -8.69 -2.47
C ASN A 121 -10.56 -9.39 -2.74
N PRO A 122 -11.43 -8.78 -3.57
CA PRO A 122 -12.75 -9.33 -3.87
C PRO A 122 -12.70 -10.64 -4.66
#